data_AF-A0A3M1M9F9-F1
#
_entry.id   AF-A0A3M1M9F9-F1
#
_cell.length_a   1.000
_cell.length_b   1.000
_cell.length_c   1.000
_cell.angle_alpha   90.00
_cell.angle_beta   90.00
_cell.angle_gamma   90.00
#
_symmetry.space_group_name_H-M   'P 1'
#
loop_
_entity.id
_entity.type
_entity.pdbx_description
1 polymer ?
#
loop_
_entity_poly.entity_id
_entity_poly.type
_entity_poly.pdbx_seq_one_letter_code
_entity_poly.pdbx_strand_id
1 'polypeptide(L)'
;MVAEASRMIRRSLPYMIVVLVILALWMGLWWHQQRLGDRAVASGWILLGLSASLLLLSIRKRIYRVGWGRVAWWVRWHKYAGILAAAVFLMHIGWPIRGWFESLLAVVFVLVTVTGIALGVLSRTSPQRLLALSEDYRLECIPGLQRAVADAAHAAA
;
A
#
# COMPACT_ATOMS: atom_id res chain seq x y z
N MET A 1 10.59 15.82 27.73
CA MET A 1 11.01 14.44 27.37
C MET A 1 9.88 13.40 27.43
N VAL A 2 9.09 13.27 28.51
CA VAL A 2 7.98 12.27 28.61
C VAL A 2 6.86 12.45 27.56
N ALA A 3 6.54 13.69 27.18
CA ALA A 3 5.52 14.00 26.16
C ALA A 3 5.96 13.70 24.71
N GLU A 4 7.26 13.60 24.45
CA GLU A 4 7.79 13.19 23.13
C GLU A 4 7.85 11.68 23.03
N ALA A 5 8.32 11.00 24.10
CA ALA A 5 8.29 9.55 24.19
C ALA A 5 6.87 8.99 24.00
N SER A 6 5.85 9.58 24.64
CA SER A 6 4.46 9.14 24.48
C SER A 6 3.87 9.40 23.09
N ARG A 7 4.37 10.41 22.35
CA ARG A 7 3.99 10.67 20.95
C ARG A 7 4.69 9.73 19.97
N MET A 8 5.96 9.39 20.23
CA MET A 8 6.70 8.36 19.48
C MET A 8 6.07 6.98 19.69
N ILE A 9 5.75 6.61 20.92
CA ILE A 9 5.06 5.35 21.27
C ILE A 9 3.68 5.26 20.61
N ARG A 10 2.88 6.35 20.60
CA ARG A 10 1.58 6.36 19.91
C ARG A 10 1.68 6.23 18.40
N ARG A 11 2.78 6.72 17.80
CA ARG A 11 3.06 6.61 16.36
C ARG A 11 3.57 5.22 15.98
N SER A 12 4.32 4.55 16.86
CA SER A 12 4.82 3.19 16.62
C SER A 12 3.80 2.10 16.97
N LEU A 13 2.83 2.38 17.84
CA LEU A 13 1.77 1.46 18.27
C LEU A 13 1.08 0.69 17.12
N PRO A 14 0.64 1.32 16.02
CA PRO A 14 0.03 0.57 14.90
C PRO A 14 1.03 -0.35 14.18
N TYR A 15 2.31 0.02 14.11
CA TYR A 15 3.35 -0.86 13.55
C TYR A 15 3.58 -2.07 14.44
N MET A 16 3.57 -1.88 15.77
CA MET A 16 3.68 -2.98 16.73
C MET A 16 2.49 -3.95 16.62
N ILE A 17 1.26 -3.44 16.50
CA ILE A 17 0.07 -4.28 16.31
C ILE A 17 0.18 -5.09 15.02
N VAL A 18 0.64 -4.48 13.93
CA VAL A 18 0.83 -5.19 12.66
C VAL A 18 1.85 -6.29 12.82
N VAL A 19 3.04 -5.99 13.37
CA VAL A 19 4.09 -6.97 13.67
C VAL A 19 3.56 -8.10 14.54
N LEU A 20 2.75 -7.80 15.56
CA LEU A 20 2.16 -8.78 16.45
C LEU A 20 1.12 -9.66 15.76
N VAL A 21 0.35 -9.11 14.81
CA VAL A 21 -0.54 -9.87 13.93
C VAL A 21 0.26 -10.73 12.95
N ILE A 22 1.38 -10.24 12.41
CA ILE A 22 2.30 -11.06 11.59
C ILE A 22 2.80 -12.24 12.42
N LEU A 23 3.26 -11.97 13.64
CA LEU A 23 3.81 -12.98 14.55
C LEU A 23 2.74 -14.00 14.98
N ALA A 24 1.51 -13.54 15.24
CA ALA A 24 0.38 -14.41 15.59
C ALA A 24 -0.09 -15.26 14.41
N LEU A 25 -0.13 -14.70 13.19
CA LEU A 25 -0.42 -15.46 11.97
C LEU A 25 0.70 -16.47 11.68
N TRP A 26 1.95 -16.08 11.88
CA TRP A 26 3.11 -16.97 11.75
C TRP A 26 3.05 -18.11 12.77
N MET A 27 2.75 -17.80 14.03
CA MET A 27 2.59 -18.79 15.11
C MET A 27 1.38 -19.70 14.88
N GLY A 28 0.26 -19.18 14.36
CA GLY A 28 -0.94 -19.96 14.03
C GLY A 28 -0.73 -20.89 12.85
N LEU A 29 -0.03 -20.43 11.81
CA LEU A 29 0.42 -21.27 10.70
C LEU A 29 1.42 -22.32 11.16
N TRP A 30 2.31 -21.98 12.10
CA TRP A 30 3.24 -22.92 12.74
C TRP A 30 2.51 -23.98 13.58
N TRP A 31 1.47 -23.59 14.33
CA TRP A 31 0.61 -24.51 15.08
C TRP A 31 -0.12 -25.48 14.14
N HIS A 32 -0.56 -25.00 12.98
CA HIS A 32 -1.19 -25.84 11.95
C HIS A 32 -0.21 -26.85 11.33
N GLN A 33 1.11 -26.66 11.47
CA GLN A 33 2.12 -27.66 11.07
C GLN A 33 2.08 -28.92 11.95
N GLN A 34 1.58 -28.83 13.18
CA GLN A 34 1.49 -29.97 14.10
C GLN A 34 0.29 -30.88 13.81
N ARG A 35 -0.56 -30.52 12.84
CA ARG A 35 -1.74 -31.30 12.42
C ARG A 35 -1.79 -31.45 10.90
N LEU A 36 -0.97 -32.32 10.31
CA LEU A 36 -1.05 -32.91 8.94
C LEU A 36 -1.50 -32.01 7.74
N GLY A 37 -1.56 -30.69 7.92
CA GLY A 37 -2.18 -29.77 6.97
C GLY A 37 -1.16 -29.23 5.99
N ASP A 38 -1.51 -29.27 4.71
CA ASP A 38 -0.65 -28.81 3.64
C ASP A 38 -0.35 -27.31 3.76
N ARG A 39 0.91 -26.98 4.04
CA ARG A 39 1.36 -25.62 4.40
C ARG A 39 1.09 -24.61 3.29
N ALA A 40 1.12 -25.07 2.04
CA ALA A 40 0.89 -24.24 0.87
C ALA A 40 -0.55 -23.73 0.82
N VAL A 41 -1.53 -24.56 1.16
CA VAL A 41 -2.95 -24.20 1.11
C VAL A 41 -3.29 -23.15 2.18
N ALA A 42 -2.83 -23.35 3.41
CA ALA A 42 -3.13 -22.44 4.52
C ALA A 42 -2.53 -21.03 4.30
N SER A 43 -1.28 -20.96 3.86
CA SER A 43 -0.61 -19.69 3.54
C SER A 43 -1.22 -19.00 2.31
N GLY A 44 -1.67 -19.78 1.32
CA GLY A 44 -2.40 -19.27 0.16
C GLY A 44 -3.72 -18.58 0.52
N TRP A 45 -4.53 -19.17 1.41
CA TRP A 45 -5.79 -18.56 1.86
C TRP A 45 -5.58 -17.25 2.64
N ILE A 46 -4.53 -17.19 3.46
CA ILE A 46 -4.17 -15.95 4.18
C ILE A 46 -3.74 -14.87 3.19
N LEU A 47 -2.90 -15.24 2.22
CA LEU A 47 -2.45 -14.31 1.18
C LEU A 47 -3.63 -13.82 0.32
N LEU A 48 -4.58 -14.70 0.01
CA LEU A 48 -5.81 -14.35 -0.71
C LEU A 48 -6.67 -13.39 0.11
N GLY A 49 -6.89 -13.66 1.40
CA GLY A 49 -7.64 -12.78 2.29
C GLY A 49 -7.01 -11.39 2.44
N LEU A 50 -5.69 -11.34 2.57
CA LEU A 50 -4.93 -10.08 2.59
C LEU A 50 -5.08 -9.33 1.26
N SER A 51 -4.94 -10.02 0.14
CA SER A 51 -5.09 -9.44 -1.20
C SER A 51 -6.51 -8.92 -1.45
N ALA A 52 -7.53 -9.65 -1.01
CA ALA A 52 -8.92 -9.21 -1.06
C ALA A 52 -9.14 -7.95 -0.20
N SER A 53 -8.56 -7.89 1.00
CA SER A 53 -8.64 -6.71 1.85
C SER A 53 -7.99 -5.46 1.23
N LEU A 54 -6.95 -5.64 0.40
CA LEU A 54 -6.36 -4.56 -0.39
C LEU A 54 -7.33 -4.05 -1.46
N LEU A 55 -8.08 -4.95 -2.10
CA LEU A 55 -9.11 -4.63 -3.10
C LEU A 55 -10.29 -3.85 -2.49
N LEU A 56 -10.64 -4.11 -1.23
CA LEU A 56 -11.72 -3.40 -0.53
C LEU A 56 -11.51 -1.88 -0.53
N LEU A 57 -10.25 -1.40 -0.47
CA LEU A 57 -9.97 0.04 -0.59
C LEU A 57 -10.37 0.57 -1.98
N SER A 58 -10.05 -0.17 -3.04
CA SER A 58 -10.40 0.19 -4.42
C SER A 58 -11.91 0.22 -4.63
N ILE A 59 -12.62 -0.74 -4.05
CA ILE A 59 -14.09 -0.79 -4.07
C ILE A 59 -14.66 0.43 -3.32
N ARG A 60 -14.15 0.73 -2.11
CA ARG A 60 -14.56 1.91 -1.34
C ARG A 60 -14.36 3.21 -2.13
N LYS A 61 -13.24 3.35 -2.85
CA LYS A 61 -13.00 4.56 -3.68
C LYS A 61 -14.07 4.75 -4.76
N ARG A 62 -14.66 3.68 -5.28
CA ARG A 62 -15.75 3.75 -6.28
C ARG A 62 -17.11 4.01 -5.64
N ILE A 63 -17.30 3.65 -4.38
CA ILE A 63 -18.58 3.82 -3.66
C ILE A 63 -18.54 5.12 -2.84
N TYR A 64 -18.94 6.23 -3.46
CA TYR A 64 -18.89 7.57 -2.84
C TYR A 64 -19.95 7.81 -1.75
N ARG A 65 -20.98 6.96 -1.64
CA ARG A 65 -22.17 7.22 -0.80
C ARG A 65 -22.16 6.57 0.58
N VAL A 66 -21.30 5.59 0.86
CA VAL A 66 -21.42 4.83 2.11
C VAL A 66 -20.34 5.21 3.11
N GLY A 67 -20.77 5.68 4.27
CA GLY A 67 -19.92 6.17 5.37
C GLY A 67 -19.22 5.07 6.15
N TRP A 68 -18.44 4.19 5.50
CA TRP A 68 -17.71 3.08 6.14
C TRP A 68 -16.50 3.57 6.94
N GLY A 69 -16.64 4.65 7.72
CA GLY A 69 -15.57 5.20 8.55
C GLY A 69 -14.57 6.10 7.81
N ARG A 70 -13.62 6.62 8.59
CA ARG A 70 -12.67 7.67 8.17
C ARG A 70 -11.70 7.14 7.09
N VAL A 71 -11.53 7.90 6.00
CA VAL A 71 -10.58 7.61 4.91
C VAL A 71 -9.16 7.32 5.43
N ALA A 72 -8.72 8.10 6.42
CA ALA A 72 -7.39 7.95 7.03
C ALA A 72 -7.17 6.59 7.71
N TRP A 73 -8.23 5.91 8.15
CA TRP A 73 -8.11 4.56 8.69
C TRP A 73 -7.90 3.53 7.57
N TRP A 74 -8.68 3.61 6.50
CA TRP A 74 -8.56 2.73 5.34
C TRP A 74 -7.20 2.80 4.65
N VAL A 75 -6.67 4.00 4.47
CA VAL A 75 -5.33 4.19 3.87
C VAL A 75 -4.23 3.66 4.79
N ARG A 76 -4.39 3.79 6.12
CA ARG A 76 -3.46 3.16 7.06
C ARG A 76 -3.56 1.64 6.96
N TRP A 77 -4.76 1.08 7.00
CA TRP A 77 -4.96 -0.36 6.89
C TRP A 77 -4.36 -0.89 5.58
N HIS A 78 -4.70 -0.33 4.42
CA HIS A 78 -4.15 -0.77 3.13
C HIS A 78 -2.61 -0.78 3.09
N LYS A 79 -1.94 0.24 3.65
CA LYS A 79 -0.47 0.25 3.74
C LYS A 79 0.06 -0.91 4.57
N TYR A 80 -0.54 -1.18 5.73
CA TYR A 80 -0.11 -2.27 6.60
C TYR A 80 -0.46 -3.64 6.02
N ALA A 81 -1.65 -3.79 5.43
CA ALA A 81 -2.08 -4.98 4.71
C ALA A 81 -1.11 -5.32 3.59
N GLY A 82 -0.65 -4.30 2.84
CA GLY A 82 0.27 -4.50 1.72
C GLY A 82 1.63 -5.00 2.17
N ILE A 83 2.20 -4.41 3.22
CA ILE A 83 3.47 -4.88 3.80
C ILE A 83 3.33 -6.31 4.34
N LEU A 84 2.24 -6.59 5.04
CA LEU A 84 1.94 -7.92 5.57
C LEU A 84 1.77 -8.96 4.44
N ALA A 85 1.02 -8.62 3.39
CA ALA A 85 0.84 -9.46 2.22
C ALA A 85 2.18 -9.75 1.53
N ALA A 86 3.04 -8.75 1.37
CA ALA A 86 4.36 -8.93 0.77
C ALA A 86 5.26 -9.86 1.59
N ALA A 87 5.26 -9.73 2.92
CA ALA A 87 6.01 -10.62 3.80
C ALA A 87 5.49 -12.06 3.75
N VAL A 88 4.16 -12.24 3.83
CA VAL A 88 3.51 -13.57 3.73
C VAL A 88 3.76 -14.19 2.36
N PHE A 89 3.70 -13.41 1.28
CA PHE A 89 4.01 -13.88 -0.07
C PHE A 89 5.44 -14.42 -0.17
N LEU A 90 6.41 -13.72 0.41
CA LEU A 90 7.81 -14.16 0.40
C LEU A 90 8.03 -15.46 1.19
N MET A 91 7.22 -15.71 2.21
CA MET A 91 7.20 -16.98 2.96
C MET A 91 6.39 -18.08 2.27
N HIS A 92 5.36 -17.71 1.50
CA HIS A 92 4.48 -18.63 0.78
C HIS A 92 5.13 -19.17 -0.48
N ILE A 93 5.96 -18.37 -1.14
CA ILE A 93 6.60 -18.76 -2.39
C ILE A 93 7.59 -19.90 -2.12
N GLY A 94 7.19 -21.12 -2.47
CA GLY A 94 8.05 -22.29 -2.40
C GLY A 94 9.17 -22.12 -3.43
N TRP A 95 10.39 -21.84 -2.98
CA TRP A 95 11.54 -21.74 -3.88
C TRP A 95 12.05 -23.15 -4.22
N PRO A 96 12.27 -23.51 -5.50
CA PRO A 96 11.92 -22.77 -6.73
C PRO A 96 10.43 -22.91 -7.10
N ILE A 97 9.87 -21.86 -7.69
CA ILE A 97 8.47 -21.83 -8.15
C ILE A 97 8.28 -22.89 -9.24
N ARG A 98 7.32 -23.80 -9.07
CA ARG A 98 7.11 -24.95 -9.96
C ARG A 98 5.70 -24.91 -10.53
N GLY A 99 5.51 -24.05 -11.54
CA GLY A 99 4.26 -24.00 -12.29
C GLY A 99 4.08 -22.69 -13.03
N TRP A 100 3.48 -22.76 -14.22
CA TRP A 100 3.15 -21.57 -15.00
C TRP A 100 2.18 -20.65 -14.26
N PHE A 101 1.15 -21.22 -13.64
CA PHE A 101 0.14 -20.47 -12.89
C PHE A 101 0.73 -19.75 -11.67
N GLU A 102 1.53 -20.45 -10.87
CA GLU A 102 2.20 -19.89 -9.69
C GLU A 102 3.17 -18.77 -10.09
N SER A 103 3.91 -18.96 -11.18
CA SER A 103 4.85 -17.96 -11.72
C SER A 103 4.11 -16.70 -12.18
N LEU A 104 3.00 -16.85 -12.90
CA LEU A 104 2.18 -15.72 -13.33
C LEU A 104 1.62 -14.94 -12.14
N LEU A 105 1.07 -15.64 -11.15
CA LEU A 105 0.55 -15.01 -9.92
C LEU A 105 1.66 -14.27 -9.17
N ALA A 106 2.85 -14.88 -9.07
CA ALA A 106 4.01 -14.26 -8.45
C ALA A 106 4.43 -12.97 -9.17
N VAL A 107 4.53 -12.99 -10.49
CA VAL A 107 4.89 -11.81 -11.29
C VAL A 107 3.86 -10.69 -11.12
N VAL A 108 2.57 -11.01 -11.21
CA VAL A 108 1.49 -10.01 -11.01
C VAL A 108 1.56 -9.43 -9.60
N PHE A 109 1.75 -10.27 -8.59
CA PHE A 109 1.85 -9.81 -7.20
C PHE A 109 3.06 -8.90 -6.97
N VAL A 110 4.23 -9.25 -7.54
CA VAL A 110 5.43 -8.41 -7.49
C VAL A 110 5.20 -7.08 -8.19
N LEU A 111 4.61 -7.08 -9.38
CA LEU A 111 4.31 -5.85 -10.12
C LEU A 111 3.37 -4.92 -9.33
N VAL A 112 2.29 -5.46 -8.74
CA VAL A 112 1.37 -4.69 -7.91
C VAL A 112 2.07 -4.14 -6.67
N THR A 113 2.92 -4.94 -6.03
CA THR A 113 3.66 -4.53 -4.83
C THR A 113 4.64 -3.40 -5.15
N VAL A 114 5.47 -3.56 -6.19
CA VAL A 114 6.43 -2.53 -6.65
C VAL A 114 5.70 -1.26 -7.06
N THR A 115 4.63 -1.37 -7.84
CA THR A 115 3.82 -0.22 -8.26
C THR A 115 3.21 0.49 -7.05
N GLY A 116 2.69 -0.26 -6.08
CA GLY A 116 2.13 0.28 -4.84
C GLY A 116 3.16 1.07 -4.02
N ILE A 117 4.39 0.55 -3.90
CA ILE A 117 5.50 1.24 -3.22
C ILE A 117 5.88 2.52 -3.98
N ALA A 118 6.04 2.43 -5.31
CA ALA A 118 6.40 3.56 -6.16
C ALA A 118 5.37 4.70 -6.06
N LEU A 119 4.07 4.38 -6.16
CA LEU A 119 2.99 5.36 -5.96
C LEU A 119 3.00 5.96 -4.54
N GLY A 120 3.32 5.14 -3.53
CA GLY A 120 3.44 5.60 -2.14
C GLY A 120 4.56 6.62 -1.95
N VAL A 121 5.70 6.43 -2.64
CA VAL A 121 6.81 7.39 -2.66
C VAL A 121 6.41 8.64 -3.43
N LEU A 122 5.84 8.48 -4.63
CA LEU A 122 5.42 9.59 -5.48
C LEU A 122 4.41 10.50 -4.78
N SER A 123 3.43 9.93 -4.08
CA SER A 123 2.42 10.68 -3.32
C SER A 123 3.02 11.55 -2.21
N ARG A 124 4.23 11.26 -1.74
CA ARG A 124 4.92 12.09 -0.72
C ARG A 124 5.78 13.16 -1.35
N THR A 125 6.40 12.88 -2.49
CA THR A 125 7.29 13.83 -3.18
C THR A 125 6.52 14.90 -3.97
N SER A 126 5.38 14.55 -4.56
CA SER A 126 4.58 15.49 -5.37
C SER A 126 4.14 16.76 -4.61
N PRO A 127 3.54 16.70 -3.41
CA PRO A 127 3.13 17.91 -2.70
C PRO A 127 4.32 18.77 -2.25
N GLN A 128 5.47 18.17 -1.93
CA GLN A 128 6.67 18.91 -1.54
C GLN A 128 7.28 19.68 -2.72
N ARG A 129 7.27 19.08 -3.91
CA ARG A 129 7.73 19.74 -5.14
C ARG A 129 6.79 20.85 -5.60
N LEU A 130 5.49 20.69 -5.37
CA LEU A 130 4.49 21.74 -5.67
C LEU A 130 4.56 22.91 -4.67
N LEU A 131 4.86 22.65 -3.40
CA LEU A 131 5.05 23.69 -2.38
C LEU A 131 6.42 24.41 -2.48
N ALA A 132 7.40 23.79 -3.16
CA ALA A 132 8.68 24.44 -3.45
C ALA A 132 8.60 25.44 -4.62
N LEU A 133 7.51 25.43 -5.38
CA LEU A 133 7.14 26.56 -6.23
C LEU A 133 6.60 27.66 -5.30
N SER A 134 7.28 28.80 -5.26
CA SER A 134 7.00 29.93 -4.35
C SER A 134 5.67 30.64 -4.59
N GLU A 135 4.95 30.28 -5.65
CA GLU A 135 3.66 30.87 -5.99
C GLU A 135 2.53 29.89 -5.69
N ASP A 136 1.65 30.33 -4.80
CA ASP A 136 0.38 29.68 -4.50
C ASP A 136 -0.55 29.87 -5.71
N TYR A 137 -0.32 29.08 -6.75
CA TYR A 137 -1.12 29.13 -7.96
C TYR A 137 -2.50 28.56 -7.65
N ARG A 138 -3.50 29.44 -7.56
CA ARG A 138 -4.91 29.04 -7.58
C ARG A 138 -5.15 28.18 -8.81
N LEU A 139 -5.82 27.04 -8.63
CA LEU A 139 -6.18 26.09 -9.71
C LEU A 139 -6.87 26.78 -10.90
N GLU A 140 -7.56 27.87 -10.60
CA GLU A 140 -8.29 28.74 -11.52
C GLU A 140 -7.39 29.46 -12.54
N CYS A 141 -6.11 29.67 -12.19
CA CYS A 141 -5.13 30.38 -13.01
C CYS A 141 -4.36 29.45 -13.98
N ILE A 142 -4.44 28.13 -13.78
CA ILE A 142 -3.73 27.14 -14.61
C ILE A 142 -4.04 27.28 -16.11
N PRO A 143 -5.30 27.50 -16.55
CA PRO A 143 -5.60 27.68 -17.98
C PRO A 143 -4.94 28.94 -18.57
N GLY A 144 -4.77 29.99 -17.77
CA GLY A 144 -4.10 31.23 -18.19
C GLY A 144 -2.59 31.03 -18.36
N LEU A 145 -1.96 30.33 -17.43
CA LEU A 145 -0.54 29.98 -17.50
C LEU A 145 -0.22 29.08 -18.69
N GLN A 146 -1.08 28.09 -18.97
CA GLN A 146 -0.91 27.21 -20.13
C GLN A 146 -0.92 27.99 -21.44
N ARG A 147 -1.80 29.00 -21.57
CA ARG A 147 -1.85 29.89 -22.74
C ARG A 147 -0.59 30.75 -22.83
N ALA A 148 -0.18 31.38 -21.73
CA ALA A 148 1.03 32.19 -21.71
C ALA A 148 2.30 31.41 -22.09
N VAL A 149 2.42 30.16 -21.66
CA VAL A 149 3.54 29.27 -22.05
C VAL A 149 3.45 28.89 -23.54
N ALA A 150 2.24 28.62 -24.06
CA ALA A 150 2.05 28.32 -25.48
C ALA A 150 2.39 29.53 -26.36
N ASP A 151 1.95 30.73 -25.97
CA ASP A 151 2.24 31.98 -26.69
C ASP A 151 3.75 32.28 -26.67
N ALA A 152 4.43 32.09 -25.54
CA ALA A 152 5.87 32.24 -25.43
C ALA A 152 6.64 31.22 -26.28
N ALA A 153 6.16 29.97 -26.36
CA ALA A 153 6.77 28.94 -27.21
C ALA A 153 6.58 29.22 -28.70
N HIS A 154 5.43 29.77 -29.10
CA HIS A 154 5.20 30.21 -30.48
C HIS A 154 5.99 31.46 -30.84
N ALA A 155 6.24 32.38 -29.90
CA ALA A 155 7.05 33.57 -30.14
C ALA A 155 8.57 33.28 -30.18
N ALA A 156 9.01 32.15 -29.63
CA ALA A 156 10.40 31.72 -29.61
C ALA A 156 10.77 30.77 -30.78
N ALA A 157 9.80 30.40 -31.63
CA ALA A 157 9.96 29.57 -32.82
C ALA A 157 10.00 30.42 -34.09
#